data_AF-A0A504YMI1-F1
#
_entry.id   AF-A0A504YMI1-F1
#
_cell.length_a   1.000
_cell.length_b   1.000
_cell.length_c   1.000
_cell.angle_alpha   90.00
_cell.angle_beta   90.00
_cell.angle_gamma   90.00
#
_symmetry.space_group_name_H-M   'P 1'
#
loop_
_entity.id
_entity.type
_entity.pdbx_description
1 polymer ?
#
loop_
_entity_poly.entity_id
_entity_poly.type
_entity_poly.pdbx_seq_one_letter_code
_entity_poly.pdbx_strand_id
1 'polypeptide(L)'
;MASAHVIGNDALVSHAFNGDGTQMVISVNTSDVYLVSVPSTPGGKYQVLDILKGHTANVMGVDWAPKSNRIVSCSADRNAYVWTQQADGKWKPALVMLMIARAAVCVKWSPLEDRFAVGSGCKLVAVCCFDKALDWWVSKRIKKQFKSTVTCLDWHPNNSVLACGSSDFRVRVYSAFIQSGAQESEWGNHANLGSMLFEHYESEGKFCFMDFLSRLKGIVRETDAPRFN
;
A
#
# COMPACT_ATOMS: atom_id res chain seq x y z
N MET A 1 -22.55 15.61 -13.14
CA MET A 1 -21.65 16.69 -13.59
C MET A 1 -20.45 16.68 -12.65
N ALA A 2 -19.24 16.47 -13.14
CA ALA A 2 -18.04 16.47 -12.30
C ALA A 2 -17.65 17.93 -11.98
N SER A 3 -17.41 18.26 -10.71
CA SER A 3 -16.91 19.56 -10.29
C SER A 3 -15.40 19.48 -10.05
N ALA A 4 -14.63 20.39 -10.66
CA ALA A 4 -13.21 20.51 -10.40
C ALA A 4 -12.98 21.34 -9.13
N HIS A 5 -12.17 20.83 -8.21
CA HIS A 5 -11.74 21.54 -7.01
C HIS A 5 -10.22 21.67 -7.02
N VAL A 6 -9.72 22.87 -6.73
CA VAL A 6 -8.28 23.17 -6.71
C VAL A 6 -7.85 23.30 -5.26
N ILE A 7 -6.90 22.45 -4.85
CA ILE A 7 -6.28 22.47 -3.53
C ILE A 7 -4.79 22.75 -3.75
N GLY A 8 -4.42 24.03 -3.73
CA GLY A 8 -3.05 24.46 -4.05
C GLY A 8 -2.70 24.40 -5.55
N ASN A 9 -1.43 24.62 -5.88
CA ASN A 9 -0.93 24.68 -7.26
C ASN A 9 -0.07 23.47 -7.67
N ASP A 10 0.19 22.54 -6.74
CA ASP A 10 1.03 21.39 -6.97
C ASP A 10 0.26 20.20 -7.54
N ALA A 11 0.95 19.35 -8.30
CA ALA A 11 0.36 18.13 -8.83
C ALA A 11 0.03 17.13 -7.70
N LEU A 12 -1.19 16.58 -7.76
CA LEU A 12 -1.59 15.46 -6.92
C LEU A 12 -0.79 14.21 -7.31
N VAL A 13 -0.16 13.58 -6.32
CA VAL A 13 0.65 12.36 -6.52
C VAL A 13 -0.14 11.12 -6.10
N SER A 14 -0.81 11.17 -4.95
CA SER A 14 -1.57 10.04 -4.42
C SER A 14 -2.70 10.52 -3.51
N HIS A 15 -3.71 9.68 -3.30
CA HIS A 15 -4.84 9.96 -2.42
C HIS A 15 -5.45 8.67 -1.87
N ALA A 16 -6.12 8.77 -0.71
CA ALA A 16 -6.96 7.73 -0.15
C ALA A 16 -8.06 8.30 0.75
N PHE A 17 -9.22 7.67 0.78
CA PHE A 17 -10.33 8.05 1.66
C PHE A 17 -10.24 7.31 2.99
N ASN A 18 -10.72 7.93 4.06
CA ASN A 18 -10.97 7.23 5.31
C ASN A 18 -12.18 6.27 5.19
N GLY A 19 -12.42 5.46 6.22
CA GLY A 19 -13.44 4.41 6.17
C GLY A 19 -14.89 4.87 5.99
N ASP A 20 -15.23 6.07 6.48
CA ASP A 20 -16.58 6.64 6.35
C ASP A 20 -16.74 7.59 5.14
N GLY A 21 -15.65 7.85 4.41
CA GLY A 21 -15.63 8.74 3.24
C GLY A 21 -15.78 10.23 3.55
N THR A 22 -15.77 10.63 4.82
CA THR A 22 -15.88 12.05 5.24
C THR A 22 -14.57 12.80 5.15
N GLN A 23 -13.44 12.09 5.06
CA GLN A 23 -12.11 12.66 4.96
C GLN A 23 -11.27 11.90 3.93
N MET A 24 -10.26 12.58 3.43
CA MET A 24 -9.27 11.98 2.54
C MET A 24 -7.87 12.49 2.88
N VAL A 25 -6.90 11.63 2.66
CA VAL A 25 -5.49 12.00 2.66
C VAL A 25 -5.02 12.19 1.24
N ILE A 26 -4.24 13.23 0.99
CA ILE A 26 -3.59 13.47 -0.30
C ILE A 26 -2.10 13.72 -0.09
N SER A 27 -1.30 13.26 -1.04
CA SER A 27 0.05 13.77 -1.23
C SER A 27 0.10 14.58 -2.51
N VAL A 28 0.72 15.75 -2.42
CA VAL A 28 1.13 16.55 -3.57
C VAL A 28 2.64 16.40 -3.74
N ASN A 29 3.24 17.03 -4.75
CA ASN A 29 4.68 16.93 -5.05
C ASN A 29 5.59 17.64 -4.02
N THR A 30 5.36 17.40 -2.72
CA THR A 30 6.05 17.97 -1.56
C THR A 30 6.33 16.88 -0.51
N SER A 31 7.04 17.22 0.55
CA SER A 31 7.31 16.32 1.70
C SER A 31 6.14 16.13 2.65
N ASP A 32 5.04 16.86 2.46
CA ASP A 32 3.96 16.93 3.42
C ASP A 32 2.77 16.08 2.96
N VAL A 33 2.02 15.54 3.92
CA VAL A 33 0.78 14.80 3.68
C VAL A 33 -0.38 15.65 4.16
N TYR A 34 -1.36 15.89 3.30
CA TYR A 34 -2.48 16.77 3.62
C TYR A 34 -3.70 15.94 3.98
N LEU A 35 -4.31 16.25 5.12
CA LEU A 35 -5.60 15.72 5.52
C LEU A 35 -6.68 16.71 5.08
N VAL A 36 -7.70 16.23 4.38
CA VAL A 36 -8.71 17.06 3.73
C VAL A 36 -10.11 16.54 4.04
N SER A 37 -11.04 17.45 4.33
CA SER A 37 -12.46 17.11 4.47
C SER A 37 -13.11 16.88 3.11
N VAL A 38 -14.01 15.89 3.06
CA VAL A 38 -14.82 15.59 1.88
C VAL A 38 -16.20 16.20 2.09
N PRO A 39 -16.67 17.09 1.21
CA PRO A 39 -17.98 17.73 1.36
C PRO A 39 -19.11 16.71 1.20
N SER A 40 -20.11 16.77 2.08
CA SER A 40 -21.31 15.92 2.03
C SER A 40 -22.33 16.35 0.98
N THR A 41 -22.21 17.58 0.46
CA THR A 41 -23.13 18.15 -0.52
C THR A 41 -22.42 18.46 -1.85
N PRO A 42 -23.11 18.28 -3.00
CA PRO A 42 -22.59 18.71 -4.28
C PRO A 42 -22.29 20.22 -4.27
N GLY A 43 -21.08 20.60 -4.69
CA GLY A 43 -20.62 22.00 -4.69
C GLY A 43 -20.03 22.47 -3.34
N GLY A 44 -20.02 21.62 -2.32
CA GLY A 44 -19.26 21.88 -1.10
C GLY A 44 -17.76 21.98 -1.38
N LYS A 45 -17.02 22.65 -0.48
CA LYS A 45 -15.58 22.85 -0.62
C LYS A 45 -14.80 21.85 0.21
N TYR A 46 -13.79 21.25 -0.39
CA TYR A 46 -12.74 20.52 0.32
C TYR A 46 -11.94 21.50 1.18
N GLN A 47 -11.64 21.14 2.42
CA GLN A 47 -10.85 21.98 3.33
C GLN A 47 -9.70 21.17 3.92
N VAL A 48 -8.51 21.78 3.97
CA VAL A 48 -7.36 21.19 4.65
C VAL A 48 -7.63 21.22 6.15
N LEU A 49 -7.68 20.05 6.77
CA LEU A 49 -7.90 19.85 8.19
C LEU A 49 -6.58 19.83 8.96
N ASP A 50 -5.55 19.18 8.40
CA ASP A 50 -4.23 19.05 9.02
C ASP A 50 -3.15 18.82 7.95
N ILE A 51 -1.89 19.04 8.32
CA ILE A 51 -0.71 18.80 7.48
C ILE A 51 0.26 17.93 8.29
N LEU A 52 0.40 16.67 7.89
CA LEU A 52 1.27 15.71 8.54
C LEU A 52 2.70 15.89 8.01
N LYS A 53 3.58 16.37 8.89
CA LYS A 53 4.98 16.70 8.58
C LYS A 53 5.93 15.70 9.21
N GLY A 54 6.91 15.23 8.45
CA GLY A 54 7.93 14.30 8.96
C GLY A 54 8.86 13.75 7.89
N HIS A 55 8.36 13.57 6.67
CA HIS A 55 9.21 13.18 5.55
C HIS A 55 10.19 14.29 5.18
N THR A 56 11.35 13.88 4.66
CA THR A 56 12.43 14.83 4.25
C THR A 56 12.54 14.99 2.74
N ALA A 57 11.71 14.28 1.99
CA ALA A 57 11.59 14.36 0.54
C ALA A 57 10.16 14.05 0.09
N ASN A 58 9.89 14.17 -1.20
CA ASN A 58 8.54 14.08 -1.76
C ASN A 58 7.80 12.80 -1.38
N VAL A 59 6.55 12.95 -0.93
CA VAL A 59 5.66 11.83 -0.62
C VAL A 59 5.08 11.28 -1.91
N MET A 60 5.46 10.05 -2.23
CA MET A 60 5.12 9.39 -3.49
C MET A 60 3.84 8.55 -3.40
N GLY A 61 3.42 8.18 -2.19
CA GLY A 61 2.24 7.36 -2.00
C GLY A 61 1.64 7.53 -0.61
N VAL A 62 0.32 7.50 -0.54
CA VAL A 62 -0.44 7.47 0.70
C VAL A 62 -1.54 6.40 0.62
N ASP A 63 -1.90 5.85 1.77
CA ASP A 63 -3.03 4.94 1.89
C ASP A 63 -3.66 5.07 3.30
N TRP A 64 -4.97 4.94 3.40
CA TRP A 64 -5.69 5.08 4.67
C TRP A 64 -6.38 3.77 5.02
N ALA A 65 -6.02 3.21 6.17
CA ALA A 65 -6.61 2.02 6.76
C ALA A 65 -8.04 2.33 7.25
N PRO A 66 -9.10 1.79 6.60
CA PRO A 66 -10.48 2.21 6.83
C PRO A 66 -11.03 1.83 8.22
N LYS A 67 -10.54 0.77 8.87
CA LYS A 67 -11.04 0.27 10.16
C LYS A 67 -10.28 0.86 11.34
N SER A 68 -8.95 0.91 11.26
CA SER A 68 -8.08 1.36 12.36
C SER A 68 -7.80 2.85 12.38
N ASN A 69 -8.27 3.60 11.38
CA ASN A 69 -8.01 5.02 11.22
C ASN A 69 -6.50 5.37 11.24
N ARG A 70 -5.70 4.53 10.57
CA ARG A 70 -4.26 4.74 10.40
C ARG A 70 -3.95 5.15 8.98
N ILE A 71 -3.07 6.13 8.82
CA ILE A 71 -2.59 6.53 7.51
C ILE A 71 -1.19 5.97 7.35
N VAL A 72 -0.86 5.50 6.16
CA VAL A 72 0.53 5.21 5.78
C VAL A 72 0.94 6.14 4.66
N SER A 73 2.16 6.67 4.75
CA SER A 73 2.79 7.45 3.68
C SER A 73 4.17 6.87 3.37
N CYS A 74 4.58 6.94 2.11
CA CYS A 74 5.92 6.55 1.68
C CYS A 74 6.56 7.62 0.80
N SER A 75 7.87 7.79 0.90
CA SER A 75 8.57 8.93 0.29
C SER A 75 9.84 8.54 -0.47
N ALA A 76 10.28 9.47 -1.31
CA ALA A 76 11.60 9.48 -1.91
C ALA A 76 12.74 9.48 -0.88
N ASP A 77 12.47 9.83 0.39
CA ASP A 77 13.43 9.76 1.50
C ASP A 77 13.79 8.32 1.93
N ARG A 78 13.15 7.32 1.30
CA ARG A 78 13.36 5.88 1.48
C ARG A 78 12.72 5.31 2.75
N ASN A 79 11.88 6.08 3.42
CA ASN A 79 11.13 5.66 4.59
C ASN A 79 9.63 5.68 4.33
N ALA A 80 8.90 5.06 5.26
CA ALA A 80 7.47 5.24 5.40
C ALA A 80 7.15 5.78 6.81
N TYR A 81 6.00 6.41 6.94
CA TYR A 81 5.42 6.74 8.23
C TYR A 81 4.05 6.11 8.36
N VAL A 82 3.77 5.58 9.55
CA VAL A 82 2.41 5.23 9.96
C VAL A 82 1.94 6.31 10.91
N TRP A 83 0.86 7.00 10.53
CA TRP A 83 0.26 8.05 11.31
C TRP A 83 -0.92 7.50 12.08
N THR A 84 -0.96 7.82 13.37
CA THR A 84 -2.03 7.41 14.28
C THR A 84 -2.61 8.65 14.95
N GLN A 85 -3.93 8.76 14.97
CA GLN A 85 -4.58 9.84 15.70
C GLN A 85 -4.57 9.54 17.21
N GLN A 86 -4.10 10.48 18.00
CA GLN A 86 -4.06 10.40 19.45
C GLN A 86 -5.38 10.90 20.06
N ALA A 87 -5.57 10.68 21.37
CA ALA A 87 -6.79 11.09 22.07
C ALA A 87 -7.01 12.61 22.09
N ASP A 88 -5.95 13.41 21.91
CA ASP A 88 -6.03 14.87 21.77
C ASP A 88 -6.39 15.33 20.34
N GLY A 89 -6.69 14.40 19.45
CA GLY A 89 -7.05 14.64 18.05
C GLY A 89 -5.85 14.83 17.12
N LYS A 90 -4.61 14.90 17.64
CA LYS A 90 -3.41 15.11 16.82
C LYS A 90 -2.90 13.83 16.20
N TRP A 91 -2.29 13.95 15.03
CA TRP A 91 -1.64 12.83 14.35
C TRP A 91 -0.20 12.67 14.79
N LYS A 92 0.15 11.48 15.27
CA LYS A 92 1.52 11.11 15.66
C LYS A 92 2.16 10.21 14.61
N PRO A 93 3.35 10.58 14.08
CA PRO A 93 4.12 9.71 13.20
C PRO A 93 4.80 8.57 13.96
N ALA A 94 4.77 7.38 13.37
CA ALA A 94 5.67 6.27 13.68
C ALA A 94 6.54 5.99 12.44
N LEU A 95 7.86 6.18 12.57
CA LEU A 95 8.82 5.94 11.49
C LEU A 95 8.91 4.44 11.18
N VAL A 96 8.85 4.09 9.90
CA VAL A 96 9.08 2.74 9.40
C VAL A 96 10.29 2.74 8.47
N MET A 97 11.37 2.13 8.96
CA MET A 97 12.59 1.94 8.18
C MET A 97 12.38 0.83 7.15
N LEU A 98 12.22 1.20 5.88
CA LEU A 98 11.95 0.26 4.79
C LEU A 98 13.20 -0.53 4.36
N MET A 99 14.39 -0.04 4.72
CA MET A 99 15.68 -0.65 4.35
C MET A 99 15.84 -0.80 2.82
N ILE A 100 15.45 0.25 2.09
CA ILE A 100 15.51 0.37 0.62
C ILE A 100 16.59 1.36 0.20
N ALA A 101 17.20 1.12 -0.98
CA ALA A 101 18.31 1.94 -1.47
C ALA A 101 17.90 3.10 -2.38
N ARG A 102 16.64 3.10 -2.87
CA ARG A 102 16.04 4.12 -3.73
C ARG A 102 14.64 4.47 -3.22
N ALA A 103 14.06 5.52 -3.77
CA ALA A 103 12.72 6.02 -3.41
C ALA A 103 11.68 4.92 -3.21
N ALA A 104 10.82 5.09 -2.21
CA ALA A 104 9.52 4.43 -2.17
C ALA A 104 8.59 5.13 -3.16
N VAL A 105 7.81 4.35 -3.91
CA VAL A 105 7.05 4.82 -5.08
C VAL A 105 5.56 4.67 -4.87
N CYS A 106 5.13 3.61 -4.19
CA CYS A 106 3.72 3.34 -3.91
C CYS A 106 3.58 2.56 -2.61
N VAL A 107 2.43 2.68 -1.95
CA VAL A 107 2.13 1.99 -0.69
C VAL A 107 0.66 1.56 -0.65
N LYS A 108 0.40 0.39 -0.05
CA LYS A 108 -0.96 -0.11 0.23
C LYS A 108 -1.04 -0.88 1.55
N TRP A 109 -2.04 -0.54 2.36
CA TRP A 109 -2.46 -1.34 3.51
C TRP A 109 -3.01 -2.69 3.06
N SER A 110 -2.77 -3.70 3.88
CA SER A 110 -3.42 -5.00 3.73
C SER A 110 -4.90 -4.90 4.15
N PRO A 111 -5.79 -5.77 3.62
CA PRO A 111 -7.22 -5.77 3.97
C PRO A 111 -7.53 -5.98 5.46
N LEU A 112 -6.65 -6.65 6.20
CA LEU A 112 -6.76 -6.80 7.66
C LEU A 112 -6.03 -5.71 8.45
N GLU A 113 -5.34 -4.80 7.77
CA GLU A 113 -4.60 -3.67 8.35
C GLU A 113 -3.53 -4.11 9.37
N ASP A 114 -3.08 -5.36 9.28
CA ASP A 114 -2.02 -5.94 10.10
C ASP A 114 -0.63 -5.71 9.49
N ARG A 115 -0.58 -5.37 8.20
CA ARG A 115 0.62 -5.09 7.43
C ARG A 115 0.34 -4.11 6.30
N PHE A 116 1.40 -3.60 5.68
CA PHE A 116 1.31 -2.84 4.45
C PHE A 116 2.49 -3.16 3.53
N ALA A 117 2.34 -2.93 2.25
CA ALA A 117 3.37 -3.17 1.24
C ALA A 117 3.81 -1.85 0.61
N VAL A 118 5.11 -1.71 0.35
CA VAL A 118 5.72 -0.55 -0.28
C VAL A 118 6.53 -0.98 -1.50
N GLY A 119 6.20 -0.43 -2.66
CA GLY A 119 6.95 -0.60 -3.91
C GLY A 119 8.08 0.41 -4.00
N SER A 120 9.22 0.01 -4.57
CA SER A 120 10.42 0.85 -4.65
C SER A 120 11.06 0.87 -6.03
N GLY A 121 11.75 1.98 -6.31
CA GLY A 121 12.67 2.11 -7.44
C GLY A 121 13.92 1.24 -7.38
N CYS A 122 14.19 0.56 -6.26
CA CYS A 122 15.30 -0.40 -6.13
C CYS A 122 14.89 -1.85 -6.39
N LYS A 123 13.84 -2.07 -7.20
CA LYS A 123 13.43 -3.39 -7.70
C LYS A 123 13.07 -4.35 -6.58
N LEU A 124 12.33 -3.85 -5.59
CA LEU A 124 11.91 -4.63 -4.45
C LEU A 124 10.57 -4.13 -3.93
N VAL A 125 9.90 -5.01 -3.18
CA VAL A 125 8.74 -4.68 -2.36
C VAL A 125 9.08 -4.90 -0.89
N ALA A 126 8.80 -3.93 -0.04
CA ALA A 126 8.90 -4.05 1.41
C ALA A 126 7.51 -4.32 1.99
N VAL A 127 7.33 -5.47 2.63
CA VAL A 127 6.13 -5.80 3.41
C VAL A 127 6.43 -5.53 4.87
N CYS A 128 5.74 -4.55 5.45
CA CYS A 128 5.98 -4.06 6.79
C CYS A 128 4.85 -4.51 7.73
N CYS A 129 5.22 -5.05 8.89
CA CYS A 129 4.29 -5.47 9.93
C CYS A 129 4.75 -4.94 11.29
N PHE A 130 3.81 -4.65 12.18
CA PHE A 130 4.13 -4.19 13.52
C PHE A 130 4.43 -5.36 14.44
N ASP A 131 5.62 -5.40 15.03
CA ASP A 131 5.97 -6.38 16.04
C ASP A 131 5.62 -5.83 17.44
N LYS A 132 4.59 -6.41 18.06
CA LYS A 132 4.11 -5.98 19.38
C LYS A 132 5.10 -6.27 20.49
N ALA A 133 5.95 -7.29 20.35
CA ALA A 133 6.92 -7.64 21.38
C ALA A 133 8.11 -6.68 21.38
N LEU A 134 8.48 -6.18 20.20
CA LEU A 134 9.58 -5.23 20.02
C LEU A 134 9.13 -3.76 19.98
N ASP A 135 7.81 -3.51 20.00
CA ASP A 135 7.19 -2.19 19.85
C ASP A 135 7.72 -1.41 18.62
N TRP A 136 7.94 -2.13 17.51
CA TRP A 136 8.57 -1.56 16.32
C TRP A 136 8.06 -2.18 15.02
N TRP A 137 8.12 -1.41 13.93
CA TRP A 137 7.76 -1.88 12.59
C TRP A 137 8.89 -2.66 11.93
N VAL A 138 8.63 -3.93 11.63
CA VAL A 138 9.56 -4.82 10.93
C VAL A 138 9.29 -4.79 9.44
N SER A 139 10.33 -4.54 8.64
CA SER A 139 10.26 -4.56 7.17
C SER A 139 10.88 -5.85 6.60
N LYS A 140 10.05 -6.70 5.98
CA LYS A 140 10.47 -7.91 5.26
C LYS A 140 10.46 -7.63 3.74
N ARG A 141 11.55 -7.97 3.05
CA ARG A 141 11.79 -7.51 1.67
C ARG A 141 11.68 -8.64 0.65
N ILE A 142 10.83 -8.45 -0.36
CA ILE A 142 10.73 -9.30 -1.55
C ILE A 142 11.64 -8.70 -2.63
N LYS A 143 12.82 -9.30 -2.84
CA LYS A 143 13.87 -8.79 -3.75
C LYS A 143 14.00 -9.56 -5.06
N LYS A 144 13.58 -10.83 -5.09
CA LYS A 144 13.83 -11.71 -6.23
C LYS A 144 12.85 -11.39 -7.36
N GLN A 145 13.33 -11.46 -8.61
CA GLN A 145 12.59 -11.38 -9.87
C GLN A 145 12.21 -10.00 -10.41
N PHE A 146 12.13 -8.93 -9.61
CA PHE A 146 11.89 -7.59 -10.16
C PHE A 146 13.10 -7.08 -10.95
N LYS A 147 12.90 -6.66 -12.20
CA LYS A 147 13.97 -6.11 -13.06
C LYS A 147 13.95 -4.59 -13.15
N SER A 148 12.87 -3.95 -12.72
CA SER A 148 12.70 -2.50 -12.73
C SER A 148 11.91 -2.00 -11.51
N THR A 149 11.58 -0.71 -11.49
CA THR A 149 10.80 -0.04 -10.45
C THR A 149 9.44 -0.69 -10.27
N VAL A 150 9.06 -0.97 -9.02
CA VAL A 150 7.68 -1.37 -8.69
C VAL A 150 6.83 -0.12 -8.59
N THR A 151 5.86 0.02 -9.50
CA THR A 151 5.08 1.24 -9.70
C THR A 151 3.73 1.19 -9.01
N CYS A 152 3.17 0.00 -8.82
CA CYS A 152 1.85 -0.19 -8.21
C CYS A 152 1.77 -1.53 -7.47
N LEU A 153 0.92 -1.55 -6.44
CA LEU A 153 0.69 -2.66 -5.56
C LEU A 153 -0.81 -2.81 -5.32
N ASP A 154 -1.26 -4.04 -5.13
CA ASP A 154 -2.62 -4.30 -4.70
C ASP A 154 -2.73 -5.62 -3.96
N TRP A 155 -3.47 -5.60 -2.86
CA TRP A 155 -3.65 -6.77 -2.01
C TRP A 155 -4.87 -7.55 -2.44
N HIS A 156 -4.73 -8.87 -2.49
CA HIS A 156 -5.90 -9.73 -2.61
C HIS A 156 -6.72 -9.68 -1.30
N PRO A 157 -8.07 -9.72 -1.37
CA PRO A 157 -8.94 -9.64 -0.18
C PRO A 157 -8.70 -10.71 0.90
N ASN A 158 -8.06 -11.84 0.56
CA ASN A 158 -7.67 -12.88 1.53
C ASN A 158 -6.49 -12.47 2.42
N ASN A 159 -5.95 -11.26 2.25
CA ASN A 159 -4.82 -10.70 2.99
C ASN A 159 -3.46 -11.38 2.71
N SER A 160 -3.40 -12.55 2.08
CA SER A 160 -2.16 -13.36 1.94
C SER A 160 -1.46 -13.23 0.60
N VAL A 161 -2.08 -12.58 -0.39
CA VAL A 161 -1.54 -12.46 -1.76
C VAL A 161 -1.39 -10.98 -2.14
N LEU A 162 -0.29 -10.66 -2.83
CA LEU A 162 0.04 -9.31 -3.26
C LEU A 162 0.41 -9.28 -4.75
N ALA A 163 -0.34 -8.49 -5.52
CA ALA A 163 -0.03 -8.17 -6.90
C ALA A 163 0.90 -6.94 -6.98
N CYS A 164 1.90 -7.01 -7.85
CA CYS A 164 2.95 -6.01 -8.00
C CYS A 164 3.17 -5.71 -9.48
N GLY A 165 2.92 -4.47 -9.91
CA GLY A 165 3.26 -3.99 -11.26
C GLY A 165 4.62 -3.33 -11.28
N SER A 166 5.39 -3.58 -12.33
CA SER A 166 6.74 -3.02 -12.47
C SER A 166 6.97 -2.46 -13.88
N SER A 167 7.85 -1.46 -13.98
CA SER A 167 8.23 -0.81 -15.25
C SER A 167 9.02 -1.71 -16.21
N ASP A 168 9.18 -3.00 -15.89
CA ASP A 168 9.68 -4.04 -16.80
C ASP A 168 8.56 -4.71 -17.60
N PHE A 169 7.40 -4.05 -17.70
CA PHE A 169 6.21 -4.51 -18.41
C PHE A 169 5.64 -5.82 -17.86
N ARG A 170 5.81 -6.04 -16.55
CA ARG A 170 5.37 -7.27 -15.88
C ARG A 170 4.53 -6.98 -14.67
N VAL A 171 3.55 -7.86 -14.46
CA VAL A 171 2.80 -8.00 -13.22
C VAL A 171 3.22 -9.31 -12.57
N ARG A 172 3.54 -9.24 -11.29
CA ARG A 172 3.94 -10.39 -10.48
C ARG A 172 3.04 -10.52 -9.28
N VAL A 173 2.68 -11.75 -8.94
CA VAL A 173 1.88 -12.07 -7.77
C VAL A 173 2.76 -12.85 -6.81
N TYR A 174 2.82 -12.39 -5.57
CA TYR A 174 3.61 -13.03 -4.52
C TYR A 174 2.72 -13.45 -3.37
N SER A 175 3.13 -14.50 -2.67
CA SER A 175 2.70 -14.72 -1.31
C SER A 175 3.23 -13.59 -0.43
N ALA A 176 2.31 -12.91 0.24
CA ALA A 176 2.57 -11.91 1.26
C ALA A 176 2.23 -12.45 2.67
N PHE A 177 2.13 -13.78 2.81
CA PHE A 177 1.90 -14.43 4.08
C PHE A 177 3.09 -14.24 5.02
N ILE A 178 2.82 -13.67 6.19
CA ILE A 178 3.77 -13.58 7.30
C ILE A 178 3.16 -14.40 8.44
N GLN A 179 3.84 -15.46 8.85
CA GLN A 179 3.44 -16.25 10.01
C GLN A 179 3.47 -15.34 11.25
N SER A 180 2.30 -15.11 11.83
CA SER A 180 2.14 -14.34 13.06
C SER A 180 1.67 -15.31 14.15
N GLY A 181 2.61 -15.88 14.90
CA GLY A 181 2.32 -16.86 15.95
C GLY A 181 1.94 -18.26 15.43
N ALA A 182 1.86 -19.22 16.36
CA ALA A 182 1.69 -20.66 16.13
C ALA A 182 0.25 -21.05 15.75
N GLN A 183 -0.36 -20.39 14.77
CA GLN A 183 -1.58 -20.89 14.16
C GLN A 183 -1.30 -21.29 12.72
N GLU A 184 -1.29 -22.61 12.50
CA GLU A 184 -1.56 -23.18 11.18
C GLU A 184 -2.98 -22.77 10.79
N SER A 185 -3.14 -22.26 9.57
CA SER A 185 -4.47 -22.04 9.02
C SER A 185 -5.06 -23.36 8.53
N GLU A 186 -6.37 -23.46 8.47
CA GLU A 186 -7.13 -24.61 7.94
C GLU A 186 -6.84 -24.95 6.46
N TRP A 187 -6.08 -24.12 5.74
CA TRP A 187 -5.77 -24.26 4.30
C TRP A 187 -4.37 -24.82 3.97
N GLY A 188 -3.67 -25.41 4.94
CA GLY A 188 -2.38 -26.08 4.71
C GLY A 188 -1.16 -25.15 4.65
N ASN A 189 -0.04 -25.65 4.10
CA ASN A 189 1.25 -24.95 4.03
C ASN A 189 1.15 -23.71 3.11
N HIS A 190 1.01 -22.53 3.71
CA HIS A 190 1.13 -21.27 2.97
C HIS A 190 2.52 -21.14 2.36
N ALA A 191 2.59 -20.73 1.09
CA ALA A 191 3.87 -20.37 0.48
C ALA A 191 4.53 -19.24 1.30
N ASN A 192 5.81 -19.40 1.62
CA ASN A 192 6.57 -18.40 2.38
C ASN A 192 6.51 -17.01 1.74
N LEU A 193 6.61 -15.96 2.55
CA LEU A 193 6.71 -14.57 2.09
C LEU A 193 7.70 -14.44 0.93
N GLY A 194 7.25 -13.83 -0.17
CA GLY A 194 8.07 -13.58 -1.35
C GLY A 194 8.19 -14.77 -2.31
N SER A 195 7.50 -15.88 -2.05
CA SER A 195 7.27 -16.92 -3.05
C SER A 195 6.43 -16.34 -4.19
N MET A 196 6.93 -16.39 -5.42
CA MET A 196 6.21 -15.91 -6.61
C MET A 196 5.18 -16.98 -7.01
N LEU A 197 3.91 -16.58 -7.07
CA LEU A 197 2.79 -17.46 -7.44
C LEU A 197 2.48 -17.37 -8.93
N PHE A 198 2.67 -16.18 -9.52
CA PHE A 198 2.35 -15.92 -10.92
C PHE A 198 3.19 -14.75 -11.45
N GLU A 199 3.57 -14.81 -12.72
CA GLU A 199 4.18 -13.70 -13.48
C GLU A 199 3.49 -13.62 -14.84
N HIS A 200 3.17 -12.40 -15.26
CA HIS A 200 2.67 -12.11 -16.59
C HIS A 200 3.42 -10.93 -17.20
N TYR A 201 3.65 -11.01 -18.51
CA TYR A 201 4.33 -10.00 -19.31
C TYR A 201 3.38 -9.46 -20.36
N GLU A 202 3.35 -8.14 -20.53
CA GLU A 202 2.53 -7.48 -21.54
C GLU A 202 3.28 -6.32 -22.16
N SER A 203 3.66 -6.47 -23.43
CA SER A 203 4.45 -5.50 -24.17
C SER A 203 3.69 -4.23 -24.51
N GLU A 204 2.35 -4.25 -24.52
CA GLU A 204 1.54 -3.10 -24.94
C GLU A 204 1.17 -2.14 -23.80
N GLY A 205 1.57 -2.42 -22.55
CA GLY A 205 1.32 -1.53 -21.41
C GLY A 205 -0.16 -1.39 -21.02
N LYS A 206 -1.06 -2.24 -21.53
CA LYS A 206 -2.52 -2.16 -21.36
C LYS A 206 -3.05 -2.65 -19.99
N PHE A 207 -2.21 -2.72 -18.96
CA PHE A 207 -2.64 -3.24 -17.65
C PHE A 207 -3.27 -2.17 -16.78
N CYS A 208 -4.60 -2.14 -16.75
CA CYS A 208 -5.36 -1.50 -15.67
C CYS A 208 -5.48 -2.47 -14.50
N PHE A 209 -4.90 -2.13 -13.34
CA PHE A 209 -4.86 -2.98 -12.14
C PHE A 209 -6.25 -3.44 -11.66
N MET A 210 -7.29 -2.63 -11.88
CA MET A 210 -8.66 -2.97 -11.50
C MET A 210 -9.24 -4.18 -12.25
N ASP A 211 -8.85 -4.39 -13.51
CA ASP A 211 -9.26 -5.58 -14.29
C ASP A 211 -8.47 -6.83 -13.91
N PHE A 212 -7.29 -6.67 -13.31
CA PHE A 212 -6.48 -7.79 -12.87
C PHE A 212 -6.98 -8.40 -11.56
N LEU A 213 -7.44 -7.57 -10.60
CA LEU A 213 -8.04 -8.09 -9.36
C LEU A 213 -9.34 -8.88 -9.60
N SER A 214 -10.18 -8.44 -10.54
CA SER A 214 -11.40 -9.16 -10.92
C SER A 214 -11.06 -10.51 -11.57
N ARG A 215 -10.00 -10.58 -12.38
CA ARG A 215 -9.46 -11.83 -12.95
C ARG A 215 -8.71 -12.70 -11.94
N LEU A 216 -8.05 -12.12 -10.93
CA LEU A 216 -7.42 -12.84 -9.83
C LEU A 216 -8.42 -13.60 -8.97
N LYS A 217 -9.66 -13.10 -8.84
CA LYS A 217 -10.74 -13.86 -8.19
C LYS A 217 -11.00 -15.22 -8.87
N GLY A 218 -10.69 -15.35 -10.17
CA GLY A 218 -10.71 -16.63 -10.89
C GLY A 218 -9.45 -17.47 -10.65
N ILE A 219 -8.26 -16.87 -10.76
CA ILE A 219 -6.97 -17.57 -10.63
C ILE A 219 -6.76 -18.15 -9.21
N VAL A 220 -7.20 -17.46 -8.17
CA VAL A 220 -7.11 -17.96 -6.78
C VAL A 220 -8.26 -18.93 -6.44
N ARG A 221 -9.29 -19.04 -7.29
CA ARG A 221 -10.33 -20.08 -7.18
C ARG A 221 -9.99 -21.38 -7.95
N GLU A 222 -9.01 -21.34 -8.85
CA GLU A 222 -8.67 -22.46 -9.77
C GLU A 222 -7.18 -22.86 -9.75
N THR A 223 -6.46 -22.58 -8.65
CA THR A 223 -5.22 -23.33 -8.38
C THR A 223 -5.56 -24.44 -7.42
N ASP A 224 -5.67 -25.62 -8.00
CA ASP A 224 -5.75 -26.93 -7.36
C ASP A 224 -5.11 -26.93 -5.98
N ALA A 225 -5.93 -27.11 -4.93
CA ALA A 225 -5.44 -27.85 -3.79
C ALA A 225 -4.85 -29.15 -4.35
N PRO A 226 -3.55 -29.46 -4.13
CA PRO A 226 -3.07 -30.77 -4.50
C PRO A 226 -3.90 -31.77 -3.69
N ARG A 227 -4.78 -32.50 -4.38
CA ARG A 227 -5.38 -33.70 -3.83
C ARG A 227 -4.26 -34.72 -3.75
N PHE A 228 -3.52 -34.70 -2.65
CA PHE A 228 -2.70 -35.84 -2.27
C PHE A 228 -3.67 -36.91 -1.76
N ASN A 229 -3.83 -37.97 -2.56
CA ASN A 229 -4.16 -39.29 -2.02
C ASN A 229 -2.93 -39.86 -1.32
#